data_AF-A0A3A4NV65-F1
#
_entry.id   AF-A0A3A4NV65-F1
#
_cell.length_a   1.000
_cell.length_b   1.000
_cell.length_c   1.000
_cell.angle_alpha   90.00
_cell.angle_beta   90.00
_cell.angle_gamma   90.00
#
_symmetry.space_group_name_H-M   'P 1'
#
loop_
_entity.id
_entity.type
_entity.pdbx_description
1 polymer ?
#
loop_
_entity_poly.entity_id
_entity_poly.type
_entity_poly.pdbx_seq_one_letter_code
_entity_poly.pdbx_strand_id
1 'polypeptide(L)'
;MAKCFITGVEIPIQEAYVLDITEARRAMRDLSNRIKAIEKLVVNLGERDIVPVESVDGGCASSRVEFRLVSRTVAKAMSEACPGKEIFATLNELRERRKSRIRGVAPGRP
;
A
#
# COMPACT_ATOMS: atom_id res chain seq x y z
N MET A 1 34.99 10.19 -20.68
CA MET A 1 34.69 9.44 -19.45
C MET A 1 33.83 10.33 -18.58
N ALA A 2 32.68 9.85 -18.11
CA ALA A 2 31.83 10.54 -17.16
C ALA A 2 32.04 9.97 -15.76
N LYS A 3 31.98 10.82 -14.73
CA LYS A 3 32.12 10.38 -13.34
C LYS A 3 30.75 10.04 -12.76
N CYS A 4 30.57 8.81 -12.30
CA CYS A 4 29.36 8.41 -11.60
C CYS A 4 29.20 9.26 -10.33
N PHE A 5 28.03 9.86 -10.14
CA PHE A 5 27.80 10.80 -9.04
C PHE A 5 27.92 10.17 -7.65
N ILE A 6 27.45 8.92 -7.49
CA ILE A 6 27.42 8.25 -6.17
C ILE A 6 28.77 7.60 -5.86
N THR A 7 29.33 6.83 -6.79
CA THR A 7 30.52 6.00 -6.53
C THR A 7 31.82 6.70 -6.92
N GLY A 8 31.76 7.80 -7.67
CA GLY A 8 32.92 8.51 -8.17
C GLY A 8 33.71 7.77 -9.25
N VAL A 9 33.25 6.60 -9.68
CA VAL A 9 33.88 5.77 -10.71
C VAL A 9 33.74 6.43 -12.06
N GLU A 10 34.81 6.42 -12.86
CA GLU A 10 34.78 6.88 -14.25
C GLU A 10 34.24 5.79 -15.15
N ILE A 11 33.25 6.14 -15.97
CA ILE A 11 32.56 5.22 -16.90
C ILE A 11 32.47 5.86 -18.29
N PRO A 12 32.50 5.06 -19.37
CA PRO A 12 32.20 5.54 -20.72
C PRO A 12 30.81 6.18 -20.76
N ILE A 13 30.67 7.31 -21.44
CA ILE A 13 29.40 8.06 -21.44
C ILE A 13 28.26 7.28 -22.11
N GLN A 14 28.61 6.40 -23.06
CA GLN A 14 27.68 5.53 -23.77
C GLN A 14 27.09 4.43 -22.88
N GLU A 15 27.77 4.10 -21.79
CA GLU A 15 27.36 3.08 -20.81
C GLU A 15 26.77 3.70 -19.53
N ALA A 16 26.77 5.04 -19.45
CA ALA A 16 26.25 5.75 -18.29
C ALA A 16 24.71 5.81 -18.32
N TYR A 17 24.08 5.40 -17.23
CA TYR A 17 22.65 5.65 -17.01
C TYR A 17 22.44 7.09 -16.56
N VAL A 18 21.47 7.77 -17.19
CA VAL A 18 21.10 9.15 -16.86
C VAL A 18 19.74 9.17 -16.18
N LEU A 19 19.63 9.91 -15.08
CA LEU A 19 18.34 10.20 -14.45
C LEU A 19 17.66 11.34 -15.23
N ASP A 20 16.52 11.05 -15.85
CA ASP A 20 15.66 12.10 -16.37
C ASP A 20 14.95 12.81 -15.19
N ILE A 21 15.42 14.01 -14.88
CA ILE A 21 14.88 14.84 -13.79
C ILE A 21 13.41 15.22 -14.05
N THR A 22 13.01 15.36 -15.31
CA THR A 22 11.64 15.73 -15.68
C THR A 22 10.69 14.58 -15.38
N GLU A 23 11.05 13.37 -15.80
CA GLU A 23 10.27 12.16 -15.50
C GLU A 23 10.28 11.83 -14.00
N ALA A 24 11.41 12.01 -13.32
CA ALA A 24 11.47 11.88 -11.86
C ALA A 24 10.50 12.85 -11.16
N ARG A 25 10.43 14.11 -11.61
CA ARG A 25 9.47 15.10 -11.09
C ARG A 25 8.02 14.75 -11.40
N ARG A 26 7.73 14.16 -12.57
CA ARG A 26 6.39 13.65 -12.91
C ARG A 26 5.99 12.53 -11.97
N ALA A 27 6.85 11.53 -11.81
CA ALA A 27 6.64 10.42 -10.88
C ALA A 27 6.40 10.90 -9.43
N MET A 28 7.19 11.87 -8.96
CA MET A 28 6.97 12.47 -7.62
C MET A 28 5.59 13.12 -7.48
N ARG A 29 5.13 13.87 -8.49
CA ARG A 29 3.79 14.48 -8.47
C ARG A 29 2.69 13.44 -8.44
N ASP A 30 2.81 12.38 -9.24
CA ASP A 30 1.83 11.30 -9.27
C ASP A 30 1.74 10.59 -7.93
N LEU A 31 2.88 10.34 -7.28
CA LEU A 31 2.92 9.78 -5.93
C LEU A 31 2.27 10.72 -4.90
N SER A 32 2.56 12.03 -4.93
CA SER A 32 1.88 12.99 -4.05
C SER A 32 0.37 13.03 -4.29
N ASN A 33 -0.07 12.96 -5.53
CA ASN A 33 -1.50 12.92 -5.86
C ASN A 33 -2.17 11.66 -5.30
N ARG A 34 -1.49 10.51 -5.38
CA ARG A 34 -1.97 9.25 -4.77
C ARG A 34 -2.03 9.33 -3.25
N ILE A 35 -1.03 9.91 -2.60
CA ILE A 35 -1.04 10.12 -1.14
C ILE A 35 -2.25 10.96 -0.74
N LYS A 36 -2.45 12.11 -1.40
CA LYS A 36 -3.61 12.98 -1.14
C LYS A 36 -4.94 12.29 -1.39
N ALA A 37 -5.02 11.43 -2.41
CA ALA A 37 -6.21 10.63 -2.66
C ALA A 37 -6.47 9.71 -1.46
N ILE A 38 -5.46 8.94 -1.01
CA ILE A 38 -5.58 8.05 0.16
C ILE A 38 -5.98 8.83 1.42
N GLU A 39 -5.34 9.97 1.69
CA GLU A 39 -5.67 10.83 2.84
C GLU A 39 -7.15 11.25 2.80
N LYS A 40 -7.64 11.68 1.64
CA LYS A 40 -9.07 12.00 1.47
C LYS A 40 -9.96 10.78 1.68
N LEU A 41 -9.55 9.58 1.24
CA LEU A 41 -10.32 8.37 1.50
C LEU A 41 -10.41 8.08 2.99
N VAL A 42 -9.32 8.22 3.74
CA VAL A 42 -9.30 8.05 5.20
C VAL A 42 -10.18 9.09 5.89
N VAL A 43 -10.07 10.36 5.48
CA VAL A 43 -10.88 11.45 6.06
C VAL A 43 -12.37 11.29 5.74
N ASN A 44 -12.73 10.97 4.48
CA ASN A 44 -14.12 10.83 4.04
C ASN A 44 -14.80 9.61 4.63
N LEU A 45 -14.06 8.52 4.82
CA LEU A 45 -14.58 7.38 5.56
C LEU A 45 -14.82 7.76 7.01
N GLY A 46 -14.11 8.75 7.56
CA GLY A 46 -14.22 9.26 8.93
C GLY A 46 -13.36 8.46 9.90
N GLU A 47 -13.47 8.74 11.21
CA GLU A 47 -12.61 8.12 12.24
C GLU A 47 -12.59 6.59 12.25
N ARG A 48 -13.60 5.86 12.75
CA ARG A 48 -13.55 4.38 12.84
C ARG A 48 -14.95 3.73 12.93
N ASP A 49 -15.09 2.50 12.46
CA ASP A 49 -16.24 1.64 12.80
C ASP A 49 -15.83 0.60 13.85
N ILE A 50 -16.76 0.25 14.75
CA ILE A 50 -16.58 -0.88 15.67
C ILE A 50 -16.94 -2.14 14.91
N VAL A 51 -15.91 -2.88 14.45
CA VAL A 51 -16.11 -4.16 13.78
C VAL A 51 -15.80 -5.30 14.75
N PRO A 52 -16.72 -6.26 14.95
CA PRO A 52 -16.44 -7.44 15.76
C PRO A 52 -15.36 -8.28 15.06
N VAL A 53 -14.20 -8.40 15.68
CA VAL A 53 -13.13 -9.28 15.23
C VAL A 53 -13.06 -10.42 16.23
N GLU A 54 -13.33 -11.64 15.77
CA GLU A 54 -13.08 -12.82 16.59
C GLU A 54 -11.58 -12.90 16.87
N SER A 55 -11.23 -13.06 18.14
CA SER A 55 -9.85 -13.34 18.53
C SER A 55 -9.40 -14.62 17.84
N VAL A 56 -8.16 -14.63 17.35
CA VAL A 56 -7.58 -15.78 16.64
C VAL A 56 -7.55 -17.04 17.50
N ASP A 57 -7.62 -16.86 18.83
CA ASP A 57 -7.51 -17.91 19.84
C ASP A 57 -8.86 -18.35 20.43
N GLY A 58 -10.00 -17.95 19.82
CA GLY A 58 -11.34 -18.40 20.22
C GLY A 58 -11.86 -17.85 21.57
N GLY A 59 -11.07 -17.02 22.26
CA GLY A 59 -11.44 -16.39 23.52
C GLY A 59 -11.81 -14.92 23.34
N CYS A 60 -13.11 -14.62 23.44
CA CYS A 60 -13.70 -13.27 23.47
C CYS A 60 -13.57 -12.44 22.18
N ALA A 61 -14.71 -12.04 21.61
CA ALA A 61 -14.77 -11.11 20.48
C ALA A 61 -14.14 -9.77 20.90
N SER A 62 -12.95 -9.50 20.36
CA SER A 62 -12.25 -8.24 20.57
C SER A 62 -12.75 -7.27 19.50
N SER A 63 -13.53 -6.27 19.89
CA SER A 63 -13.86 -5.14 19.04
C SER A 63 -12.58 -4.33 18.81
N ARG A 64 -11.91 -4.55 17.67
CA ARG A 64 -10.76 -3.74 17.27
C ARG A 64 -11.25 -2.58 16.43
N VAL A 65 -11.04 -1.38 16.97
CA VAL A 65 -11.40 -0.09 16.38
C VAL A 65 -10.38 0.28 15.29
N GLU A 66 -10.20 -0.57 14.27
CA GLU A 66 -9.19 -0.38 13.20
C GLU A 66 -9.77 -0.48 11.79
N PHE A 67 -11.06 -0.82 11.65
CA PHE A 67 -11.64 -1.15 10.35
C PHE A 67 -12.81 -0.23 9.99
N ARG A 68 -12.95 0.01 8.70
CA ARG A 68 -14.09 0.71 8.08
C ARG A 68 -14.78 -0.26 7.14
N LEU A 69 -16.08 -0.43 7.31
CA LEU A 69 -16.86 -1.30 6.43
C LEU A 69 -17.38 -0.48 5.25
N VAL A 70 -17.05 -0.89 4.03
CA VAL A 70 -17.52 -0.28 2.80
C VAL A 70 -18.19 -1.32 1.91
N SER A 71 -19.11 -0.89 1.05
CA SER A 71 -19.72 -1.80 0.07
C SER A 71 -18.68 -2.26 -0.96
N ARG A 72 -18.94 -3.41 -1.61
CA ARG A 72 -18.07 -3.94 -2.68
C ARG A 72 -17.86 -2.94 -3.81
N THR A 73 -18.90 -2.18 -4.17
CA THR A 73 -18.85 -1.16 -5.23
C THR A 73 -17.88 -0.04 -4.85
N VAL A 74 -17.96 0.45 -3.62
CA VAL A 74 -17.08 1.49 -3.07
C VAL A 74 -15.63 0.98 -3.00
N ALA A 75 -15.43 -0.24 -2.48
CA ALA A 75 -14.10 -0.85 -2.42
C ALA A 75 -13.44 -0.98 -3.81
N LYS A 76 -14.20 -1.40 -4.84
CA LYS A 76 -13.68 -1.49 -6.21
C LYS A 76 -13.28 -0.13 -6.77
N ALA A 77 -14.18 0.86 -6.68
CA ALA A 77 -13.92 2.21 -7.18
C ALA A 77 -12.70 2.86 -6.50
N MET A 78 -12.50 2.58 -5.20
CA MET A 78 -11.39 3.15 -4.43
C MET A 78 -10.08 2.38 -4.61
N SER A 79 -10.11 1.07 -4.91
CA SER A 79 -8.90 0.29 -5.20
C SER A 79 -8.15 0.79 -6.44
N GLU A 80 -8.86 1.36 -7.42
CA GLU A 80 -8.26 1.94 -8.63
C GLU A 80 -7.32 3.13 -8.32
N ALA A 81 -7.56 3.84 -7.21
CA ALA A 81 -6.68 4.92 -6.77
C ALA A 81 -5.32 4.43 -6.24
N CYS A 82 -5.19 3.14 -5.91
CA CYS A 82 -4.00 2.54 -5.29
C CYS A 82 -3.57 1.24 -6.00
N PRO A 83 -3.13 1.31 -7.26
CA PRO A 83 -2.65 0.12 -7.97
C PRO A 83 -1.41 -0.46 -7.27
N GLY A 84 -1.41 -1.77 -7.03
CA GLY A 84 -0.29 -2.51 -6.43
C GLY A 84 -0.33 -2.70 -4.91
N LYS A 85 -1.34 -2.17 -4.21
CA LYS A 85 -1.59 -2.49 -2.79
C LYS A 85 -3.07 -2.82 -2.56
N GLU A 86 -3.33 -4.01 -2.03
CA GLU A 86 -4.68 -4.45 -1.66
C GLU A 86 -5.11 -3.86 -0.30
N ILE A 87 -5.58 -2.62 -0.34
CA ILE A 87 -6.03 -1.86 0.84
C ILE A 87 -7.46 -2.23 1.29
N PHE A 88 -8.29 -2.77 0.40
CA PHE A 88 -9.60 -3.33 0.72
C PHE A 88 -9.54 -4.85 0.66
N ALA A 89 -10.14 -5.50 1.65
CA ALA A 89 -10.27 -6.95 1.72
C ALA A 89 -11.56 -7.29 2.47
N THR A 90 -12.13 -8.46 2.20
CA THR A 90 -13.19 -9.02 3.02
C THR A 90 -12.64 -9.39 4.40
N LEU A 91 -13.52 -9.52 5.40
CA LEU A 91 -13.12 -9.93 6.76
C LEU A 91 -12.43 -11.30 6.76
N ASN A 92 -12.87 -12.23 5.92
CA ASN A 92 -12.28 -13.56 5.79
C ASN A 92 -10.85 -13.50 5.24
N GLU A 93 -10.64 -12.76 4.14
CA GLU A 93 -9.30 -12.53 3.57
C GLU A 93 -8.36 -11.86 4.58
N LEU A 94 -8.89 -10.91 5.37
CA LEU A 94 -8.10 -10.21 6.38
C LEU A 94 -7.70 -11.13 7.55
N ARG A 95 -8.60 -12.05 7.96
CA ARG A 95 -8.29 -13.10 8.94
C ARG A 95 -7.19 -14.03 8.43
N GLU A 96 -7.24 -14.43 7.17
CA GLU A 96 -6.21 -15.30 6.57
C GLU A 96 -4.85 -14.60 6.46
N ARG A 97 -4.81 -13.34 5.98
CA ARG A 97 -3.57 -12.54 5.93
C ARG A 97 -2.92 -12.36 7.30
N ARG A 98 -3.72 -12.22 8.37
CA ARG A 98 -3.19 -12.12 9.74
C ARG A 98 -2.64 -13.47 10.23
N LYS A 99 -3.33 -14.58 9.96
CA LYS A 99 -2.85 -15.93 10.30
C LYS A 99 -1.52 -16.25 9.60
N SER A 100 -1.36 -15.92 8.33
CA SER A 100 -0.11 -16.17 7.58
C SER A 100 1.04 -15.30 8.07
N ARG A 101 0.78 -14.03 8.38
CA ARG A 101 1.79 -13.08 8.90
C ARG A 101 2.29 -13.45 10.31
N ILE A 102 1.43 -14.01 11.16
CA ILE A 102 1.85 -14.54 12.48
C ILE A 102 2.69 -15.83 12.33
N ARG A 103 2.42 -16.65 11.32
CA ARG A 103 3.18 -17.88 11.03
C ARG A 103 4.48 -17.65 10.26
N GLY A 104 4.88 -16.40 10.01
CA GLY A 104 6.10 -16.08 9.26
C GLY A 104 6.06 -16.45 7.77
N VAL A 105 4.89 -16.80 7.23
CA VAL A 105 4.72 -17.13 5.82
C VAL A 105 4.24 -15.89 5.10
N ALA A 106 5.15 -15.18 4.43
CA ALA A 106 4.78 -14.18 3.44
C ALA A 106 3.92 -14.89 2.37
N PRO A 107 2.69 -14.43 2.07
CA PRO A 107 1.95 -14.99 0.97
C PRO A 107 2.72 -14.69 -0.31
N GLY A 108 3.14 -15.75 -1.00
CA GLY A 108 3.76 -15.65 -2.32
C GLY A 108 2.84 -14.84 -3.23
N ARG A 109 3.40 -13.78 -3.83
CA ARG A 109 2.78 -13.13 -4.97
C ARG A 109 2.88 -14.08 -6.18
N PRO A 110 1.83 -14.18 -7.01
CA PRO A 110 2.01 -14.67 -8.38
C PRO A 110 2.94 -13.76 -9.18
#